data_AF-G4H955-F1
#
_entry.id   AF-G4H955-F1
#
_cell.length_a   1.000
_cell.length_b   1.000
_cell.length_c   1.000
_cell.angle_alpha   90.00
_cell.angle_beta   90.00
_cell.angle_gamma   90.00
#
_symmetry.space_group_name_H-M   'P 1'
#
loop_
_entity.id
_entity.type
_entity.pdbx_description
1 polymer ?
#
loop_
_entity_poly.entity_id
_entity_poly.type
_entity_poly.pdbx_seq_one_letter_code
_entity_poly.pdbx_strand_id
1 'polypeptide(L)' 'MIKKHEIYKKDKWNMMTVEVQGRYIVLREISDQWGEETHTFMSRPALMEWARNRFPKEDFEGREEEWQDIMASFKQV' A
#
# COMPACT_ATOMS: atom_id res chain seq x y z
N MET A 1 2.24 -20.72 1.85
CA MET A 1 3.01 -19.49 1.52
C MET A 1 2.11 -18.31 1.80
N ILE A 2 2.60 -17.30 2.52
CA ILE A 2 1.87 -16.05 2.74
C ILE A 2 1.84 -15.31 1.40
N LYS A 3 0.64 -14.89 0.95
CA LYS A 3 0.49 -14.16 -0.31
C LYS A 3 0.95 -12.72 -0.08
N LYS A 4 2.08 -12.37 -0.70
CA LYS A 4 2.65 -11.02 -0.70
C LYS A 4 2.20 -10.28 -1.97
N HIS A 5 1.67 -9.08 -1.78
CA HIS A 5 1.27 -8.16 -2.84
C HIS A 5 2.25 -6.99 -2.83
N GLU A 6 2.86 -6.70 -3.97
CA GLU A 6 3.68 -5.50 -4.15
C GLU A 6 2.78 -4.38 -4.66
N ILE A 7 2.69 -3.28 -3.91
CA ILE A 7 1.87 -2.13 -4.30
C ILE A 7 2.68 -1.22 -5.23
N TYR A 8 3.92 -0.91 -4.82
CA TYR A 8 4.91 -0.28 -5.66
C TYR A 8 6.31 -0.68 -5.22
N LYS A 9 7.25 -0.59 -6.16
CA LYS A 9 8.68 -0.73 -5.89
C LYS A 9 9.46 0.13 -6.87
N LYS A 10 10.01 1.23 -6.37
CA LYS A 10 10.94 2.07 -7.13
C LYS A 10 12.35 1.50 -7.04
N ASP A 11 12.74 1.09 -5.84
CA ASP A 11 14.03 0.48 -5.55
C ASP A 11 13.97 -0.35 -4.25
N LYS A 12 15.12 -0.67 -3.63
CA LYS A 12 15.19 -1.44 -2.38
C LYS A 12 14.87 -0.64 -1.12
N TRP A 13 14.88 0.68 -1.21
CA TRP A 13 14.69 1.68 -0.16
C TRP A 13 13.37 2.44 -0.30
N ASN A 14 12.68 2.28 -1.43
CA ASN A 14 11.38 2.89 -1.73
C ASN A 14 10.42 1.83 -2.27
N MET A 15 9.74 1.13 -1.37
CA MET A 15 8.80 0.06 -1.73
C MET A 15 7.68 -0.10 -0.71
N MET A 16 6.52 -0.55 -1.17
CA MET A 16 5.38 -0.86 -0.32
C MET A 16 4.82 -2.23 -0.66
N THR A 17 4.64 -3.06 0.37
CA THR A 17 4.16 -4.43 0.23
C THR A 17 3.09 -4.76 1.26
N VAL A 18 2.16 -5.63 0.88
CA VAL A 18 1.04 -6.04 1.71
C VAL A 18 0.97 -7.56 1.78
N GLU A 19 0.95 -8.10 2.99
CA GLU A 19 0.93 -9.53 3.27
C GLU A 19 -0.33 -9.91 4.03
N VAL A 20 -1.04 -10.94 3.56
CA VAL A 20 -2.23 -11.47 4.25
C VAL A 20 -1.80 -12.60 5.19
N GLN A 21 -1.83 -12.33 6.49
CA GLN A 21 -1.39 -13.22 7.56
C GLN A 21 -2.60 -13.73 8.37
N GLY A 22 -3.28 -14.74 7.83
CA GLY A 22 -4.49 -15.31 8.44
C GLY A 22 -5.62 -14.29 8.47
N ARG A 23 -5.97 -13.80 9.67
CA ARG A 23 -7.02 -12.77 9.85
C ARG A 23 -6.50 -11.33 9.71
N TYR A 24 -5.19 -11.15 9.71
CA TYR A 24 -4.55 -9.84 9.68
C TYR A 24 -4.00 -9.54 8.29
N ILE A 25 -3.93 -8.26 7.96
CA ILE A 25 -3.25 -7.76 6.78
C ILE A 25 -2.12 -6.86 7.25
N VAL A 26 -0.89 -7.17 6.88
CA VAL A 26 0.31 -6.44 7.28
C VAL A 26 0.81 -5.66 6.08
N LEU A 27 0.84 -4.34 6.17
CA LEU A 27 1.46 -3.46 5.20
C LEU A 27 2.83 -3.03 5.71
N ARG A 28 3.83 -3.10 4.85
CA ARG A 28 5.18 -2.59 5.11
C ARG A 28 5.52 -1.57 4.04
N GLU A 29 5.84 -0.36 4.47
CA GLU A 29 6.36 0.74 3.64
C GLU A 29 7.83 0.96 4.02
N ILE A 30 8.70 1.00 3.02
CA ILE A 30 10.10 1.40 3.17
C ILE A 30 10.27 2.68 2.38
N SER A 31 10.79 3.71 3.04
CA SER A 31 11.13 5.03 2.49
C SER A 31 12.54 5.41 2.91
N ASP A 32 13.31 6.01 2.02
CA ASP A 32 14.64 6.53 2.34
C ASP A 32 14.58 7.76 3.27
N GLN A 33 13.48 8.51 3.24
CA GLN A 33 13.28 9.71 4.05
C GLN A 33 12.84 9.41 5.49
N TRP A 34 12.04 8.35 5.69
CA TRP A 34 11.36 8.10 6.97
C TRP A 34 11.62 6.70 7.55
N GLY A 35 12.33 5.84 6.82
CA GLY A 35 12.66 4.49 7.25
C GLY A 35 11.58 3.46 6.92
N GLU A 36 11.46 2.42 7.74
CA GLU A 36 10.47 1.36 7.58
C GLU A 36 9.29 1.58 8.54
N GLU A 37 8.08 1.62 7.97
CA GLU A 37 6.83 1.64 8.72
C GLU A 37 6.03 0.35 8.45
N THR A 38 5.39 -0.17 9.50
CA THR A 38 4.53 -1.36 9.40
C THR A 38 3.16 -1.06 10.00
N HIS A 39 2.11 -1.31 9.22
CA HIS A 39 0.71 -1.17 9.65
C HIS A 39 0.02 -2.52 9.64
N THR A 40 -0.80 -2.79 10.65
CA THR A 40 -1.60 -4.02 10.72
C THR A 40 -3.08 -3.68 10.67
N PHE A 41 -3.81 -4.32 9.76
CA PHE A 41 -5.23 -4.14 9.56
C PHE A 41 -6.00 -5.41 9.86
N MET A 42 -7.23 -5.25 10.36
CA MET A 42 -8.17 -6.35 10.63
C MET A 42 -9.02 -6.72 9.41
N SER A 43 -9.05 -5.88 8.38
CA SER A 43 -9.94 -6.06 7.23
C SER A 43 -9.47 -5.28 6.01
N ARG A 44 -9.88 -5.72 4.82
CA ARG A 44 -9.64 -5.02 3.55
C ARG A 44 -10.24 -3.60 3.52
N PRO A 45 -11.46 -3.34 4.03
CA PRO A 45 -11.97 -1.99 4.13
C PRO A 45 -11.07 -1.04 4.93
N ALA A 46 -10.52 -1.49 6.06
CA ALA A 46 -9.61 -0.69 6.88
C ALA A 46 -8.30 -0.37 6.12
N LEU A 47 -7.74 -1.34 5.39
CA LEU A 47 -6.60 -1.12 4.51
C LEU A 47 -6.94 -0.09 3.41
N MET A 48 -8.10 -0.21 2.77
CA MET A 48 -8.53 0.71 1.70
C MET A 48 -8.82 2.12 2.20
N GLU A 49 -9.32 2.27 3.42
CA GLU A 49 -9.47 3.57 4.07
C GLU A 49 -8.11 4.22 4.33
N TRP A 50 -7.16 3.45 4.91
CA TRP A 50 -5.79 3.92 5.08
C TRP A 50 -5.14 4.32 3.76
N ALA A 51 -5.29 3.49 2.71
CA ALA A 51 -4.71 3.78 1.40
C ALA A 51 -5.25 5.08 0.78
N ARG A 52 -6.55 5.37 0.94
CA ARG A 52 -7.15 6.63 0.46
C ARG A 52 -6.65 7.85 1.22
N ASN A 53 -6.38 7.70 2.52
CA ASN A 53 -5.82 8.78 3.33
C ASN A 53 -4.32 8.99 3.04
N ARG A 54 -3.58 7.91 2.76
CA ARG A 54 -2.15 7.94 2.43
C ARG A 54 -1.87 8.53 1.05
N PHE A 55 -2.75 8.24 0.09
CA PHE A 55 -2.68 8.68 -1.30
C PHE A 55 -3.93 9.51 -1.63
N PRO A 56 -4.05 10.75 -1.12
CA PRO A 56 -5.16 11.61 -1.46
C PRO A 56 -5.13 11.88 -2.96
N LYS A 57 -6.29 11.76 -3.62
CA LYS A 57 -6.40 11.87 -5.09
C LYS A 57 -5.89 13.24 -5.60
N GLU A 58 -5.98 14.26 -4.76
CA GLU A 58 -5.55 15.63 -5.01
C GLU A 58 -4.04 15.73 -5.30
N ASP A 59 -3.21 14.86 -4.70
CA ASP A 59 -1.76 14.83 -4.95
C ASP A 59 -1.40 14.24 -6.34
N PHE A 60 -2.40 13.73 -7.06
CA PHE A 60 -2.27 13.06 -8.35
C PHE A 60 -2.99 13.80 -9.47
N GLU A 61 -3.29 15.10 -9.31
CA GLU A 61 -3.79 15.93 -10.42
C GLU A 61 -2.84 15.86 -11.63
N GLY A 62 -3.36 15.48 -12.80
CA GLY A 62 -2.59 15.22 -14.02
C GLY A 62 -1.84 13.88 -14.06
N ARG A 63 -1.97 13.05 -13.02
CA ARG A 63 -1.43 11.67 -12.91
C ARG A 63 -2.47 10.71 -12.33
N GLU A 64 -3.74 10.89 -12.70
CA GLU A 64 -4.85 10.14 -12.12
C GLU A 64 -4.77 8.63 -12.42
N GLU A 65 -4.14 8.25 -13.54
CA GLU A 65 -3.86 6.85 -13.89
C GLU A 65 -2.94 6.19 -12.87
N GLU A 66 -1.87 6.88 -12.43
CA GLU A 66 -0.96 6.39 -11.38
C GLU A 66 -1.73 6.12 -10.08
N TRP A 67 -2.63 7.03 -9.70
CA TRP A 67 -3.49 6.82 -8.53
C TRP A 67 -4.41 5.61 -8.69
N GLN A 68 -5.02 5.44 -9.88
CA GLN A 68 -5.90 4.31 -10.16
C GLN A 68 -5.16 2.98 -10.08
N ASP A 69 -3.93 2.90 -10.60
CA ASP A 69 -3.09 1.70 -10.53
C ASP A 69 -2.71 1.34 -9.10
N ILE A 70 -2.31 2.33 -8.30
CA ILE A 70 -2.00 2.12 -6.87
C ILE A 70 -3.25 1.58 -6.15
N MET A 71 -4.40 2.22 -6.33
CA MET A 71 -5.66 1.77 -5.72
C MET A 71 -6.14 0.41 -6.23
N ALA A 72 -5.90 0.09 -7.50
CA ALA A 72 -6.21 -1.21 -8.07
C ALA A 72 -5.33 -2.31 -7.46
N SER A 73 -4.06 -2.03 -7.21
CA SER A 73 -3.14 -2.94 -6.51
C SER A 73 -3.62 -3.25 -5.10
N PHE A 74 -4.09 -2.25 -4.34
CA PHE A 74 -4.68 -2.49 -3.01
C PHE A 74 -5.97 -3.32 -3.05
N LYS A 75 -6.82 -3.15 -4.08
CA LYS A 75 -8.05 -3.94 -4.23
C LYS A 75 -7.80 -5.42 -4.53
N GLN A 76 -6.62 -5.77 -5.04
CA GLN A 76 -6.25 -7.15 -5.37
C GLN A 76 -5.68 -7.94 -4.17
N VAL A 77 -5.34 -7.24 -3.07
CA VAL A 77 -4.90 -7.84 -1.79
C VAL A 77 -5.98 -8.72 -1.23
#